data_AF-A0A1F4QZC0-F1
#
_entry.id   AF-A0A1F4QZC0-F1
#
_cell.length_a   1.000
_cell.length_b   1.000
_cell.length_c   1.000
_cell.angle_alpha   90.00
_cell.angle_beta   90.00
_cell.angle_gamma   90.00
#
_symmetry.space_group_name_H-M   'P 1'
#
loop_
_entity.id
_entity.type
_entity.pdbx_description
1 polymer ?
#
loop_
_entity_poly.entity_id
_entity_poly.type
_entity_poly.pdbx_seq_one_letter_code
_entity_poly.pdbx_strand_id
1 'polypeptide(L)'
;MDNIIEYRDNRTPANDYPRRIVSPSAPSACCTDHMERIGRPAFDGNWRFFYKRCTVCGYTVRCFYAPSLLAIVEAANQIRLTLAEMNLGTGKRKRRTRAEIEQEIATALDRVPRRSQQVNQPRSLMPLRRRRPAPSLA
;
A
#
# COMPACT_ATOMS: atom_id res chain seq x y z
N MET A 1 -8.91 -0.99 20.76
CA MET A 1 -8.29 -0.36 21.95
C MET A 1 -8.63 1.11 21.90
N ASP A 2 -9.04 1.71 23.01
CA ASP A 2 -9.41 3.14 22.98
C ASP A 2 -8.21 4.02 22.68
N ASN A 3 -8.44 5.06 21.88
CA ASN A 3 -7.40 6.00 21.51
C ASN A 3 -7.01 6.85 22.73
N ILE A 4 -5.79 6.66 23.25
CA ILE A 4 -5.28 7.44 24.39
C ILE A 4 -4.87 8.88 24.03
N ILE A 5 -4.90 9.25 22.73
CA ILE A 5 -4.58 10.60 22.28
C ILE A 5 -5.82 11.49 22.43
N GLU A 6 -5.67 12.57 23.18
CA GLU A 6 -6.61 13.67 23.22
C GLU A 6 -6.06 14.87 22.45
N TYR A 7 -6.78 15.25 21.40
CA TYR A 7 -6.47 16.43 20.60
C TYR A 7 -7.03 17.69 21.27
N ARG A 8 -6.14 18.59 21.68
CA ARG A 8 -6.49 19.87 22.32
C ARG A 8 -5.46 20.94 21.96
N ASP A 9 -5.94 22.06 21.43
CA ASP A 9 -5.09 23.20 21.09
C ASP A 9 -5.00 24.22 22.24
N ASN A 10 -5.91 24.15 23.20
CA ASN A 10 -5.95 25.04 24.37
C ASN A 10 -5.15 24.54 25.57
N ARG A 11 -4.39 23.45 25.42
CA ARG A 11 -3.56 22.87 26.47
C ARG A 11 -2.17 22.58 25.94
N THR A 12 -1.19 22.66 26.84
CA THR A 12 0.18 22.27 26.53
C THR A 12 0.24 20.78 26.18
N PRO A 13 0.98 20.41 25.12
CA PRO A 13 1.16 19.01 24.76
C PRO A 13 1.84 18.24 25.88
N ALA A 14 1.26 17.11 26.30
CA ALA A 14 1.76 16.30 27.40
C ALA A 14 1.82 14.82 26.98
N ASN A 15 2.76 14.06 27.56
CA ASN A 15 2.98 12.65 27.25
C ASN A 15 2.98 11.82 28.54
N ASP A 16 1.82 11.29 28.90
CA ASP A 16 1.62 10.40 30.05
C ASP A 16 1.41 8.95 29.58
N TYR A 17 2.06 8.56 28.48
CA TYR A 17 2.01 7.20 27.96
C TYR A 17 2.38 6.18 29.06
N PRO A 18 1.62 5.07 29.23
CA PRO A 18 0.58 4.55 28.33
C PRO A 18 -0.84 5.03 28.64
N ARG A 19 -1.05 5.91 29.62
CA ARG A 19 -2.39 6.27 30.10
C ARG A 19 -3.08 7.29 29.20
N ARG A 20 -2.35 8.35 28.79
CA ARG A 20 -2.93 9.48 28.05
C ARG A 20 -1.84 10.25 27.32
N ILE A 21 -2.18 10.81 26.16
CA ILE A 21 -1.31 11.76 25.45
C ILE A 21 -2.15 12.97 25.06
N VAL A 22 -1.75 14.17 25.47
CA VAL A 22 -2.35 15.43 24.99
C VAL A 22 -1.53 15.92 23.81
N SER A 23 -2.21 16.18 22.70
CA SER A 23 -1.58 16.53 21.44
C SER A 23 -2.28 17.71 20.76
N PRO A 24 -1.53 18.60 20.06
CA PRO A 24 -2.13 19.56 19.13
C PRO A 24 -3.01 18.85 18.10
N SER A 25 -4.09 19.49 17.67
CA SER A 25 -5.04 18.91 16.71
C SER A 25 -4.44 18.78 15.30
N ALA A 26 -3.45 19.60 14.96
CA ALA A 26 -2.84 19.64 13.64
C ALA A 26 -1.30 19.48 13.70
N PRO A 27 -0.68 18.87 12.67
CA PRO A 27 0.77 18.85 12.55
C PRO A 27 1.32 20.24 12.23
N SER A 28 2.58 20.48 12.58
CA SER A 28 3.35 21.66 12.19
C SER A 28 4.53 21.25 11.30
N ALA A 29 5.24 22.24 10.74
CA ALA A 29 6.37 22.00 9.83
C ALA A 29 7.47 21.10 10.44
N CYS A 30 7.69 21.15 11.76
CA CYS A 30 8.69 20.32 12.43
C CYS A 30 8.31 18.83 12.49
N CYS A 31 7.04 18.46 12.27
CA CYS A 31 6.59 17.07 12.35
C CYS A 31 7.18 16.17 11.25
N THR A 32 7.71 16.72 10.16
CA THR A 32 8.27 15.89 9.09
C THR A 32 9.51 15.12 9.57
N ASP A 33 10.36 15.79 10.34
CA ASP A 33 11.70 15.27 10.68
C ASP A 33 11.82 14.82 12.15
N HIS A 34 10.95 15.31 13.02
CA HIS A 34 11.09 15.13 14.47
C HIS A 34 10.12 14.11 15.07
N MET A 35 9.47 13.29 14.24
CA MET A 35 8.49 12.29 14.70
C MET A 35 9.16 11.01 15.18
N GLU A 36 9.14 10.80 16.49
CA GLU A 36 9.73 9.62 17.14
C GLU A 36 8.67 8.65 17.61
N ARG A 37 9.01 7.36 17.63
CA ARG A 37 8.14 6.32 18.13
C ARG A 37 8.10 6.36 19.66
N ILE A 38 6.89 6.31 20.21
CA ILE A 38 6.63 6.16 21.65
C ILE A 38 6.09 4.76 21.93
N GLY A 39 6.73 4.11 22.91
CA GLY A 39 6.22 2.89 23.52
C GLY A 39 6.27 1.64 22.64
N ARG A 40 5.53 0.63 23.08
CA ARG A 40 5.47 -0.68 22.42
C ARG A 40 4.38 -0.70 21.35
N PRO A 41 4.49 -1.57 20.33
CA PRO A 41 3.43 -1.73 19.36
C PRO A 41 2.19 -2.29 20.06
N ALA A 42 1.03 -1.79 19.65
CA ALA A 42 -0.28 -2.21 20.13
C ALA A 42 -1.12 -2.69 18.94
N PHE A 43 -2.32 -3.20 19.26
CA PHE A 43 -3.26 -3.73 18.27
C PHE A 43 -4.55 -2.93 18.34
N ASP A 44 -5.07 -2.55 17.18
CA ASP A 44 -6.42 -2.01 17.03
C ASP A 44 -7.16 -2.78 15.94
N GLY A 45 -8.11 -3.61 16.36
CA GLY A 45 -8.72 -4.63 15.51
C GLY A 45 -7.67 -5.47 14.78
N ASN A 46 -7.72 -5.42 13.45
CA ASN A 46 -6.88 -6.21 12.56
C ASN A 46 -5.51 -5.58 12.27
N TRP A 47 -5.15 -4.48 12.92
CA TRP A 47 -3.94 -3.73 12.62
C TRP A 47 -3.00 -3.59 13.80
N ARG A 48 -1.71 -3.68 13.51
CA ARG A 48 -0.60 -3.32 14.41
C ARG A 48 -0.28 -1.86 14.21
N PHE A 49 -0.12 -1.16 15.32
CA PHE A 49 0.25 0.25 15.30
C PHE A 49 1.21 0.58 16.45
N PHE A 50 1.85 1.73 16.37
CA PHE A 50 2.54 2.36 17.49
C PHE A 50 2.25 3.86 17.46
N TYR A 51 2.47 4.55 18.58
CA TYR A 51 2.35 6.00 18.64
C TYR A 51 3.61 6.65 18.10
N LYS A 52 3.46 7.69 17.28
CA LYS A 52 4.55 8.61 16.92
C LYS A 52 4.27 9.98 17.51
N ARG A 53 5.27 10.65 18.06
CA ARG A 53 5.17 12.01 18.60
C ARG A 53 6.33 12.88 18.13
N CYS A 54 6.03 14.12 17.78
CA CYS A 54 7.01 15.13 17.46
C CYS A 54 7.73 15.58 18.73
N THR A 55 9.06 15.48 18.77
CA THR A 55 9.87 15.93 19.92
C THR A 55 9.87 17.44 20.11
N VAL A 56 9.50 18.20 19.08
CA VAL A 56 9.47 19.67 19.11
C VAL A 56 8.10 20.22 19.52
N CYS A 57 7.03 19.86 18.81
CA CYS A 57 5.69 20.44 19.03
C CYS A 57 4.73 19.51 19.77
N GLY A 58 5.09 18.25 20.02
CA GLY A 58 4.23 17.29 20.71
C GLY A 58 3.04 16.75 19.91
N TYR A 59 2.94 17.05 18.61
CA TYR A 59 1.96 16.41 17.71
C TYR A 59 2.12 14.89 17.72
N THR A 60 1.03 14.16 17.87
CA THR A 60 1.02 12.71 18.12
C THR A 60 -0.03 12.02 17.25
N VAL A 61 0.36 10.90 16.62
CA VAL A 61 -0.52 10.08 15.79
C VAL A 61 -0.33 8.59 16.05
N ARG A 62 -1.33 7.80 15.68
CA ARG A 62 -1.19 6.35 15.52
C ARG A 62 -0.61 6.04 14.14
N CYS A 63 0.50 5.31 14.11
CA CYS A 63 1.13 4.83 12.88
C CYS A 63 0.81 3.35 12.70
N PHE A 64 -0.16 3.05 11.86
CA PHE A 64 -0.52 1.69 11.46
C PHE A 64 0.46 1.19 10.40
N TYR A 65 1.08 0.02 10.62
CA TYR A 65 2.20 -0.44 9.79
C TYR A 65 2.10 -1.88 9.30
N ALA A 66 1.25 -2.71 9.90
CA ALA A 66 1.06 -4.09 9.46
C ALA A 66 -0.29 -4.66 9.94
N PRO A 67 -0.87 -5.63 9.24
CA PRO A 67 -1.98 -6.42 9.78
C PRO A 67 -1.53 -7.24 10.99
N SER A 68 -2.48 -7.57 11.87
CA SER A 68 -2.25 -8.45 13.02
C SER A 68 -2.10 -9.90 12.56
N LEU A 69 -1.40 -10.72 13.35
CA LEU A 69 -1.24 -12.14 13.01
C LEU A 69 -2.59 -12.87 12.97
N LEU A 70 -3.49 -12.52 13.89
CA LEU A 70 -4.85 -13.05 13.92
C LEU A 70 -5.60 -12.72 12.62
N ALA A 71 -5.53 -11.47 12.16
CA ALA A 71 -6.14 -11.06 10.90
C ALA A 71 -5.60 -11.85 9.69
N ILE A 72 -4.28 -12.11 9.67
CA ILE A 72 -3.65 -12.93 8.61
C ILE A 72 -4.18 -14.37 8.65
N VAL A 73 -4.28 -14.96 9.84
CA VAL A 73 -4.75 -16.34 10.02
C VAL A 73 -6.23 -16.47 9.65
N GLU A 74 -7.06 -15.52 10.08
CA GLU A 74 -8.48 -15.48 9.73
C GLU A 74 -8.68 -15.38 8.22
N ALA A 75 -7.95 -14.49 7.55
CA ALA A 75 -8.00 -14.37 6.09
C ALA A 75 -7.58 -15.68 5.40
N ALA A 76 -6.53 -16.34 5.89
CA ALA A 76 -6.08 -17.63 5.35
C ALA A 76 -7.14 -18.73 5.53
N ASN A 77 -7.84 -18.76 6.67
CA ASN A 77 -8.93 -19.69 6.93
C ASN A 77 -10.12 -19.44 5.99
N GLN A 78 -10.52 -18.19 5.78
CA GLN A 78 -11.57 -17.85 4.83
C GLN A 78 -11.22 -18.26 3.39
N ILE A 79 -9.98 -18.03 2.97
CA ILE A 79 -9.49 -18.51 1.66
C ILE A 79 -9.58 -20.03 1.56
N ARG A 80 -9.17 -20.76 2.60
CA ARG A 80 -9.28 -22.23 2.62
C ARG A 80 -10.71 -22.72 2.50
N LEU A 81 -11.64 -22.12 3.27
CA LEU A 81 -13.04 -22.52 3.25
C LEU A 81 -13.69 -22.24 1.90
N THR A 82 -13.47 -21.05 1.33
CA THR A 82 -13.98 -20.70 -0.01
C THR A 82 -13.43 -21.62 -1.09
N LEU A 83 -12.15 -21.98 -1.05
CA LEU A 83 -11.57 -22.96 -1.98
C LEU A 83 -12.18 -24.36 -1.78
N ALA A 84 -12.45 -24.76 -0.54
CA ALA A 84 -13.10 -26.02 -0.24
C ALA A 84 -14.54 -26.07 -0.80
N GLU A 85 -15.32 -24.99 -0.63
CA GLU A 85 -16.66 -24.86 -1.21
C GLU A 85 -16.63 -24.96 -2.74
N MET A 86 -15.66 -24.32 -3.40
CA MET A 86 -15.46 -24.42 -4.84
C MET A 86 -15.11 -25.84 -5.28
N ASN A 87 -14.23 -26.52 -4.55
CA ASN A 87 -13.80 -27.89 -4.86
C ASN A 87 -14.92 -28.91 -4.65
N LEU A 88 -15.68 -28.78 -3.56
CA LEU A 88 -16.81 -29.66 -3.25
C LEU A 88 -18.03 -29.39 -4.15
N GLY A 89 -18.06 -28.25 -4.86
CA GLY A 89 -19.18 -27.87 -5.73
C GLY A 89 -20.46 -27.55 -4.95
N THR A 90 -20.34 -27.25 -3.66
CA THR A 90 -21.47 -26.91 -2.76
C THR A 90 -21.92 -25.46 -2.90
N GLY A 91 -21.17 -24.63 -3.63
CA GLY A 91 -21.56 -23.26 -3.97
C GLY A 91 -22.70 -23.19 -4.97
N LYS A 92 -23.44 -22.08 -4.98
CA LYS A 92 -24.56 -21.81 -5.93
C LYS A 92 -24.14 -21.74 -7.41
N ARG A 93 -22.83 -21.78 -7.71
CA ARG A 93 -22.31 -21.77 -9.08
C ARG A 93 -22.32 -23.18 -9.65
N LYS A 94 -22.96 -23.36 -10.82
CA LYS A 94 -22.88 -24.58 -11.62
C LYS A 94 -21.40 -24.93 -11.85
N ARG A 95 -21.00 -26.16 -11.50
CA ARG A 95 -19.67 -26.69 -11.85
C ARG A 95 -19.55 -26.67 -13.37
N ARG A 96 -18.59 -25.92 -13.90
CA ARG A 96 -18.40 -25.81 -15.35
C ARG A 96 -17.90 -27.13 -15.90
N THR A 97 -18.39 -27.50 -17.07
CA THR A 97 -17.87 -28.66 -17.79
C THR A 97 -16.60 -28.27 -18.53
N ARG A 98 -15.77 -29.28 -18.85
CA ARG A 98 -14.54 -29.08 -19.63
C ARG A 98 -14.80 -28.41 -20.98
N ALA A 99 -15.91 -28.77 -21.64
CA ALA A 99 -16.33 -28.17 -22.91
C ALA A 99 -16.70 -26.68 -22.79
N GLU A 100 -17.39 -26.29 -21.72
CA GLU A 100 -17.71 -24.86 -21.45
C GLU A 100 -16.41 -24.05 -21.23
N ILE A 101 -15.41 -24.62 -20.55
CA ILE A 101 -14.10 -23.98 -20.32
C ILE A 101 -13.33 -23.83 -21.63
N GLU A 102 -13.28 -24.88 -22.46
CA GLU A 102 -12.58 -24.86 -23.75
C GLU A 102 -13.20 -23.83 -24.71
N GLN A 103 -14.52 -23.70 -24.73
CA GLN A 103 -15.22 -22.67 -25.53
C GLN A 103 -14.91 -21.25 -25.05
N GLU A 104 -14.88 -20.99 -23.74
CA GLU A 104 -14.48 -19.67 -23.22
C GLU A 104 -13.04 -19.32 -23.58
N ILE A 105 -12.10 -20.27 -23.46
CA ILE A 105 -10.70 -20.08 -23.85
C ILE A 105 -10.59 -19.74 -25.34
N ALA A 106 -11.26 -20.50 -26.21
CA ALA A 106 -11.29 -20.23 -27.65
C ALA A 106 -11.84 -18.82 -27.95
N THR A 107 -12.96 -18.46 -27.31
CA THR A 107 -13.60 -17.14 -27.49
C THR A 107 -12.72 -16.00 -26.99
N ALA A 108 -11.98 -16.21 -25.89
CA ALA A 108 -11.06 -15.21 -25.34
C ALA A 108 -9.84 -15.01 -26.25
N LEU A 109 -9.30 -16.08 -26.81
CA LEU A 109 -8.18 -16.03 -27.77
C LEU A 109 -8.56 -15.29 -29.05
N ASP A 110 -9.79 -15.47 -29.54
CA ASP A 110 -10.30 -14.74 -30.72
C ASP A 110 -10.46 -13.23 -30.47
N ARG A 111 -10.72 -12.83 -29.22
CA ARG A 111 -10.86 -11.41 -28.84
C ARG A 111 -9.54 -10.69 -28.61
N VAL A 112 -8.41 -11.40 -28.56
CA VAL A 112 -7.09 -10.76 -28.48
C VAL A 112 -6.78 -10.17 -29.86
N PRO A 113 -6.71 -8.83 -30.03
CA PRO A 113 -6.29 -8.27 -31.30
C PRO A 113 -4.89 -8.80 -31.58
N ARG A 114 -4.72 -9.49 -32.73
CA ARG A 114 -3.40 -9.85 -33.23
C ARG A 114 -2.60 -8.55 -33.31
N ARG A 115 -1.67 -8.35 -32.37
CA ARG A 115 -0.70 -7.26 -32.41
C ARG A 115 0.00 -7.42 -33.76
N SER A 116 -0.41 -6.61 -34.73
CA SER A 116 0.13 -6.62 -36.06
C SER A 116 1.64 -6.48 -35.91
N GLN A 117 2.36 -7.44 -36.46
CA GLN A 117 3.80 -7.39 -36.60
C GLN A 117 4.12 -6.22 -37.54
N GLN A 118 4.07 -4.99 -37.04
CA GLN A 118 4.76 -3.87 -37.66
C GLN A 118 6.24 -4.10 -37.39
N VAL A 119 6.82 -4.91 -38.29
CA VAL A 119 8.12 -4.75 -38.92
C VAL A 119 9.04 -3.79 -38.16
N ASN A 120 9.98 -4.37 -37.42
CA ASN A 120 11.22 -3.69 -37.03
C ASN A 120 11.96 -3.26 -38.31
N GLN A 121 11.69 -2.07 -38.82
CA GLN A 121 12.68 -1.37 -39.64
C GLN A 121 13.75 -0.84 -38.66
N PRO A 122 15.04 -1.17 -38.85
CA PRO A 122 16.09 -0.55 -38.05
C PRO A 122 16.08 0.95 -38.38
N ARG A 123 15.87 1.78 -37.35
CA ARG A 123 16.07 3.23 -37.44
C ARG A 123 17.50 3.47 -37.91
N SER A 124 17.65 3.94 -39.15
CA SER A 124 18.89 4.50 -39.66
C SER A 124 19.38 5.56 -38.67
N LEU A 125 20.54 5.31 -38.07
CA LEU A 125 21.21 6.25 -37.18
C LEU A 125 21.62 7.46 -38.03
N MET A 126 20.92 8.58 -37.84
CA MET A 126 21.34 9.89 -38.32
C MET A 126 22.78 10.16 -37.86
N PRO A 127 23.69 10.57 -38.75
CA PRO A 127 25.06 10.86 -38.37
C PRO A 127 25.08 12.08 -37.44
N LEU A 128 25.71 11.90 -36.26
CA LEU A 128 25.96 12.95 -35.29
C LEU A 128 26.75 14.08 -35.99
N ARG A 129 26.13 15.25 -36.14
CA ARG A 129 26.82 16.49 -36.54
C ARG A 129 27.91 16.77 -35.53
N ARG A 130 29.17 16.67 -35.97
CA ARG A 130 30.35 17.12 -35.21
C ARG A 130 30.16 18.59 -34.84
N ARG A 131 30.10 18.90 -33.54
CA ARG A 131 30.18 20.27 -33.05
C ARG A 131 31.56 20.83 -33.43
N ARG A 132 31.58 21.98 -34.12
CA ARG A 132 32.80 22.78 -34.32
C ARG A 132 33.32 23.25 -32.95
N PRO A 133 34.63 23.19 -32.68
CA PRO A 133 35.19 23.83 -31.49
C PRO A 133 35.08 25.36 -31.59
N ALA A 134 34.79 26.00 -30.46
CA ALA A 134 34.71 27.46 -30.34
C ALA A 134 36.12 28.09 -30.44
N PRO A 135 36.25 29.31 -30.99
CA PRO A 135 37.51 30.02 -31.02
C PRO A 135 37.91 30.51 -29.62
N SER A 136 39.17 30.25 -29.27
CA SER A 136 39.87 30.82 -28.12
C SER A 136 40.00 32.34 -28.27
N LEU A 137 39.48 33.09 -27.30
CA LEU A 137 39.81 34.51 -27.15
C LEU A 137 40.99 34.61 -26.17
N ALA A 138 42.00 35.37 -26.62
CA ALA A 138 43.18 35.79 -25.90
C ALA A 138 42.85 36.84 -24.82
#